data_AF-A0A7G1IKV4-F1
#
_entry.id   AF-A0A7G1IKV4-F1
#
_cell.length_a   1.000
_cell.length_b   1.000
_cell.length_c   1.000
_cell.angle_alpha   90.00
_cell.angle_beta   90.00
_cell.angle_gamma   90.00
#
_symmetry.space_group_name_H-M   'P 1'
#
loop_
_entity.id
_entity.type
_entity.pdbx_description
1 polymer ?
#
loop_
_entity_poly.entity_id
_entity_poly.type
_entity_poly.pdbx_seq_one_letter_code
_entity_poly.pdbx_strand_id
1 'polypeptide(L)'
;MAELKLGYKASAEQFAPRELVELGVAAEAHGMDSATVSDHFQPWRHKGGHAPFSLSWMTAVGERTKRVLLGTSVLTPTFRYNPAVIAQAFATMACLYPDRVFLGVGTGEALNEIATGYEGPGQTSRNASPGCANRCG
;
A
#
# COMPACT_ATOMS: atom_id res chain seq x y z
N MET A 1 -24.25 -12.45 17.20
CA MET A 1 -23.08 -12.05 18.02
C MET A 1 -21.96 -11.71 17.06
N ALA A 2 -21.16 -10.68 17.33
CA ALA A 2 -19.99 -10.40 16.49
C ALA A 2 -18.91 -11.45 16.76
N GLU A 3 -18.37 -12.04 15.70
CA GLU A 3 -17.29 -13.02 15.77
C GLU A 3 -15.93 -12.31 15.84
N LEU A 4 -15.06 -12.74 16.76
CA LEU A 4 -13.70 -12.22 16.87
C LEU A 4 -12.85 -12.70 15.69
N LYS A 5 -12.11 -11.79 15.05
CA LYS A 5 -11.16 -12.10 13.98
C LYS A 5 -9.73 -11.80 14.41
N LEU A 6 -8.80 -12.67 14.05
CA LEU A 6 -7.37 -12.52 14.33
C LEU A 6 -6.61 -12.25 13.05
N GLY A 7 -5.92 -11.11 12.97
CA GLY A 7 -5.19 -10.67 11.79
C GLY A 7 -3.69 -10.54 12.01
N TYR A 8 -2.93 -10.62 10.92
CA TYR A 8 -1.49 -10.40 10.89
C TYR A 8 -1.15 -9.03 10.29
N LYS A 9 -0.23 -8.28 10.92
CA LYS A 9 0.35 -7.07 10.36
C LYS A 9 1.73 -7.40 9.79
N ALA A 10 1.84 -7.41 8.47
CA ALA A 10 3.09 -7.60 7.75
C ALA A 10 3.91 -6.29 7.79
N SER A 11 5.05 -6.33 8.46
CA SER A 11 5.93 -5.17 8.65
C SER A 11 6.80 -4.93 7.41
N ALA A 12 6.29 -4.15 6.45
CA ALA A 12 7.01 -3.69 5.27
C ALA A 12 8.34 -3.00 5.61
N GLU A 13 8.41 -2.41 6.80
CA GLU A 13 9.55 -1.69 7.32
C GLU A 13 10.73 -2.61 7.68
N GLN A 14 10.46 -3.90 7.92
CA GLN A 14 11.41 -4.86 8.48
C GLN A 14 11.88 -5.93 7.48
N PHE A 15 11.05 -6.31 6.51
CA PHE A 15 11.33 -7.46 5.65
C PHE A 15 11.46 -7.07 4.17
N ALA A 16 12.34 -7.78 3.46
CA ALA A 16 12.48 -7.64 2.02
C ALA A 16 11.20 -8.10 1.28
N PRO A 17 10.95 -7.64 0.04
CA PRO A 17 9.66 -7.89 -0.64
C PRO A 17 9.25 -9.36 -0.73
N ARG A 18 10.18 -10.26 -1.10
CA ARG A 18 9.88 -11.70 -1.20
C ARG A 18 9.53 -12.29 0.15
N GLU A 19 10.35 -12.04 1.16
CA GLU A 19 10.13 -12.55 2.51
C GLU A 19 8.78 -12.06 3.07
N LEU A 20 8.46 -10.77 2.88
CA LEU A 20 7.19 -10.20 3.30
C LEU A 20 6.00 -10.89 2.62
N VAL A 21 6.10 -11.25 1.34
CA VAL A 21 5.05 -12.02 0.64
C VAL A 21 4.89 -13.41 1.26
N GLU A 22 5.99 -14.14 1.50
CA GLU A 22 5.90 -15.48 2.08
C GLU A 22 5.35 -15.44 3.52
N LEU A 23 5.64 -14.38 4.30
CA LEU A 23 5.00 -14.15 5.60
C LEU A 23 3.49 -13.91 5.49
N GLY A 24 3.04 -13.15 4.48
CA GLY A 24 1.62 -12.95 4.20
C GLY A 24 0.89 -14.25 3.82
N VAL A 25 1.53 -15.10 3.00
CA VAL A 25 1.01 -16.43 2.66
C VAL A 25 1.00 -17.35 3.88
N ALA A 26 2.06 -17.32 4.69
CA ALA A 26 2.15 -18.09 5.92
C ALA A 26 1.07 -17.69 6.93
N ALA A 27 0.68 -16.42 6.99
CA ALA A 27 -0.40 -15.97 7.87
C ALA A 27 -1.72 -16.71 7.59
N GLU A 28 -2.09 -16.88 6.31
CA GLU A 28 -3.26 -17.68 5.95
C GLU A 28 -3.08 -19.16 6.34
N ALA A 29 -1.91 -19.73 6.05
CA ALA A 29 -1.61 -21.13 6.37
C ALA A 29 -1.68 -21.42 7.88
N HIS A 30 -1.48 -20.42 8.72
CA HIS A 30 -1.58 -20.50 10.18
C HIS A 30 -2.92 -20.00 10.74
N GLY A 31 -3.93 -19.82 9.88
CA GLY A 31 -5.30 -19.56 10.31
C GLY A 31 -5.66 -18.09 10.54
N MET A 32 -4.80 -17.13 10.20
CA MET A 32 -5.15 -15.71 10.31
C MET A 32 -6.29 -15.34 9.36
N ASP A 33 -7.20 -14.47 9.81
CA ASP A 33 -8.36 -14.02 9.05
C ASP A 33 -8.04 -12.87 8.10
N SER A 34 -7.02 -12.08 8.44
CA SER A 34 -6.55 -10.97 7.61
C SER A 34 -5.03 -10.85 7.64
N ALA A 35 -4.47 -10.27 6.58
CA ALA A 35 -3.08 -9.85 6.52
C ALA A 35 -3.02 -8.43 5.96
N THR A 36 -2.35 -7.53 6.67
CA THR A 36 -2.33 -6.10 6.34
C THR A 36 -0.91 -5.57 6.24
N VAL A 37 -0.71 -4.50 5.47
CA VAL A 37 0.62 -3.91 5.24
C VAL A 37 0.57 -2.38 5.33
N SER A 38 1.59 -1.74 5.90
CA SER A 38 1.73 -0.27 5.85
C SER A 38 2.18 0.15 4.45
N ASP A 39 1.71 1.29 3.93
CA ASP A 39 2.22 1.84 2.66
C ASP A 39 3.24 2.95 2.90
N HIS A 40 4.52 2.57 2.97
CA HIS A 40 5.63 3.49 3.10
C HIS A 40 6.44 3.59 1.81
N PHE A 41 6.95 4.80 1.55
CA PHE A 41 7.91 5.04 0.48
C PHE A 41 9.34 4.95 1.02
N GLN A 42 9.61 5.58 2.17
CA GLN A 42 10.93 5.56 2.79
C GLN A 42 11.06 4.39 3.77
N PRO A 43 12.21 3.68 3.78
CA PRO A 43 12.54 2.76 4.86
C PRO A 43 12.63 3.48 6.20
N TRP A 44 12.00 2.93 7.24
CA TRP A 44 12.00 3.51 8.59
C TRP A 44 13.34 3.43 9.33
N ARG A 45 14.30 2.65 8.82
CA ARG A 45 15.62 2.47 9.44
C ARG A 45 16.73 2.60 8.41
N HIS A 46 17.80 3.30 8.78
CA HIS A 46 18.98 3.47 7.93
C HIS A 46 19.76 2.17 7.66
N LYS A 47 19.67 1.19 8.57
CA LYS A 47 20.29 -0.14 8.43
C LYS A 47 19.22 -1.21 8.58
N GLY A 48 19.09 -2.07 7.56
CA GLY A 48 18.10 -3.15 7.53
C GLY A 48 16.65 -2.68 7.41
N GLY A 49 16.40 -1.42 7.04
CA GLY A 49 15.06 -0.94 6.73
C GLY A 49 14.66 -1.33 5.31
N HIS A 50 13.41 -1.73 5.14
CA HIS A 50 12.79 -1.99 3.84
C HIS A 50 11.54 -1.12 3.66
N ALA A 51 11.05 -1.03 2.42
CA ALA A 51 9.75 -0.43 2.09
C ALA A 51 9.18 -1.06 0.81
N PRO A 52 8.80 -2.36 0.83
CA PRO A 52 8.14 -3.00 -0.32
C PRO A 52 6.84 -2.28 -0.67
N PHE A 53 6.59 -2.10 -1.97
CA PHE A 53 5.37 -1.44 -2.44
C PHE A 53 4.13 -2.25 -2.07
N SER A 54 3.22 -1.64 -1.31
CA SER A 54 2.08 -2.31 -0.68
C SER A 54 1.16 -3.01 -1.68
N LEU A 55 0.84 -2.36 -2.80
CA LEU A 55 -0.09 -2.91 -3.79
C LEU A 55 0.48 -4.13 -4.52
N SER A 56 1.79 -4.14 -4.78
CA SER A 56 2.48 -5.32 -5.32
C SER A 56 2.52 -6.46 -4.30
N TRP A 57 2.76 -6.17 -3.02
CA TRP A 57 2.69 -7.18 -1.97
C TRP A 57 1.28 -7.77 -1.85
N MET A 58 0.24 -6.93 -1.82
CA MET A 58 -1.15 -7.36 -1.74
C MET A 58 -1.52 -8.29 -2.91
N THR A 59 -1.15 -7.91 -4.14
CA THR A 59 -1.42 -8.71 -5.34
C THR A 59 -0.69 -10.06 -5.28
N ALA A 60 0.59 -10.07 -4.91
CA ALA A 60 1.37 -11.30 -4.82
C ALA A 60 0.85 -12.28 -3.75
N VAL A 61 0.41 -11.77 -2.60
CA VAL A 61 -0.22 -12.59 -1.56
C VAL A 61 -1.61 -13.05 -1.99
N GLY A 62 -2.43 -12.15 -2.57
CA GLY A 62 -3.79 -12.45 -3.03
C GLY A 62 -3.85 -13.60 -4.03
N GLU A 63 -2.88 -13.66 -4.95
CA GLU A 63 -2.77 -14.73 -5.95
C GLU A 63 -2.41 -16.09 -5.34
N ARG A 64 -1.64 -16.07 -4.24
CA ARG A 64 -1.13 -17.27 -3.55
C ARG A 64 -2.04 -17.77 -2.43
N THR A 65 -3.08 -17.02 -2.08
CA THR A 65 -3.99 -17.30 -0.96
C THR A 65 -5.43 -17.46 -1.45
N LYS A 66 -6.32 -17.97 -0.59
CA LYS A 66 -7.71 -18.28 -0.96
C LYS A 66 -8.79 -17.66 -0.07
N ARG A 67 -8.47 -17.24 1.16
CA ARG A 67 -9.44 -16.83 2.19
C ARG A 67 -9.07 -15.51 2.87
N VAL A 68 -7.80 -15.29 3.17
CA VAL A 68 -7.33 -14.17 3.99
C VAL A 68 -7.76 -12.83 3.38
N LEU A 69 -8.30 -11.95 4.23
CA LEU A 69 -8.66 -10.59 3.87
C LEU A 69 -7.39 -9.72 3.81
N LEU A 70 -7.16 -9.06 2.69
CA LEU A 70 -5.97 -8.25 2.43
C LEU A 70 -6.31 -6.76 2.39
N GLY A 71 -5.42 -5.94 2.94
CA GLY A 71 -5.60 -4.49 2.87
C GLY A 71 -4.42 -3.69 3.39
N THR A 72 -4.46 -2.39 3.09
CA THR A 72 -3.50 -1.42 3.62
C THR A 72 -3.87 -1.03 5.05
N SER A 73 -2.87 -0.88 5.92
CA SER A 73 -3.02 -0.38 7.29
C SER A 73 -1.84 0.53 7.64
N VAL A 74 -1.75 1.73 7.08
CA VAL A 74 -2.68 2.38 6.12
C VAL A 74 -1.93 2.98 4.93
N LEU A 75 -2.68 3.32 3.88
CA LEU A 75 -2.20 4.09 2.72
C LEU A 75 -2.74 5.52 2.77
N THR A 76 -1.96 6.49 2.31
CA THR A 76 -2.38 7.90 2.25
C THR A 76 -2.68 8.32 0.82
N PRO A 77 -3.96 8.40 0.42
CA PRO A 77 -4.34 8.62 -0.98
C PRO A 77 -4.42 10.10 -1.38
N THR A 78 -3.83 11.03 -0.61
CA THR A 78 -4.08 12.48 -0.75
C THR A 78 -2.88 13.31 -1.21
N PHE A 79 -1.69 12.73 -1.31
CA PHE A 79 -0.46 13.44 -1.68
C PHE A 79 0.26 12.77 -2.85
N ARG A 80 1.20 11.85 -2.58
CA ARG A 80 2.01 11.19 -3.62
C ARG A 80 1.23 10.30 -4.59
N TYR A 81 -0.01 9.97 -4.26
CA TYR A 81 -0.89 9.19 -5.12
C TYR A 81 -2.04 10.04 -5.67
N ASN A 82 -2.42 9.74 -6.90
CA ASN A 82 -3.70 10.20 -7.44
C ASN A 82 -4.84 9.31 -6.87
N PRO A 83 -5.84 9.86 -6.16
CA PRO A 83 -6.93 9.09 -5.58
C PRO A 83 -7.70 8.24 -6.61
N ALA A 84 -7.86 8.73 -7.84
CA ALA A 84 -8.56 7.99 -8.90
C ALA A 84 -7.77 6.73 -9.32
N VAL A 85 -6.44 6.82 -9.33
CA VAL A 85 -5.57 5.67 -9.63
C VAL A 85 -5.60 4.65 -8.48
N ILE A 86 -5.66 5.11 -7.22
CA ILE A 86 -5.84 4.21 -6.07
C ILE A 86 -7.20 3.51 -6.14
N ALA A 87 -8.27 4.23 -6.47
CA ALA A 87 -9.60 3.63 -6.67
C ALA A 87 -9.56 2.56 -7.76
N GLN A 88 -8.91 2.83 -8.90
CA GLN A 88 -8.73 1.84 -9.97
C GLN A 88 -7.95 0.61 -9.48
N ALA A 89 -6.83 0.80 -8.78
CA ALA A 89 -5.99 -0.29 -8.30
C ALA A 89 -6.76 -1.23 -7.34
N PHE A 90 -7.49 -0.67 -6.38
CA PHE A 90 -8.29 -1.45 -5.44
C PHE A 90 -9.50 -2.11 -6.10
N ALA A 91 -10.15 -1.45 -7.07
CA ALA A 91 -11.22 -2.06 -7.85
C ALA A 91 -10.70 -3.26 -8.67
N THR A 92 -9.54 -3.13 -9.32
CA THR A 92 -8.90 -4.25 -10.04
C THR A 92 -8.57 -5.40 -9.09
N MET A 93 -7.93 -5.12 -7.93
CA MET A 93 -7.64 -6.17 -6.95
C MET A 93 -8.90 -6.84 -6.42
N ALA A 94 -10.00 -6.10 -6.19
CA ALA A 94 -11.28 -6.68 -5.77
C ALA A 94 -11.90 -7.59 -6.84
N CYS A 95 -11.69 -7.33 -8.13
CA CYS A 95 -12.08 -8.25 -9.21
C CYS A 95 -11.21 -9.52 -9.23
N LEU A 96 -9.91 -9.40 -8.98
CA LEU A 96 -8.99 -10.54 -8.94
C LEU A 96 -9.19 -11.41 -7.69
N TYR A 97 -9.51 -10.77 -6.57
CA TYR A 97 -9.67 -11.39 -5.25
C TYR A 97 -11.02 -11.01 -4.63
N PRO A 98 -12.15 -11.55 -5.17
CA PRO A 98 -13.49 -11.21 -4.69
C PRO A 98 -13.62 -11.38 -3.18
N ASP A 99 -14.24 -10.39 -2.53
CA ASP A 99 -14.52 -10.34 -1.09
C ASP A 99 -13.29 -10.42 -0.16
N ARG A 100 -12.08 -10.25 -0.71
CA ARG A 100 -10.81 -10.37 0.02
C ARG A 100 -9.93 -9.13 -0.01
N VAL A 101 -10.46 -7.97 -0.41
CA VAL A 101 -9.69 -6.72 -0.49
C VAL A 101 -10.42 -5.58 0.22
N PHE A 102 -9.69 -4.81 1.02
CA PHE A 102 -10.17 -3.54 1.57
C PHE A 102 -9.08 -2.46 1.54
N LEU A 103 -9.50 -1.19 1.46
CA LEU A 103 -8.62 -0.02 1.47
C LEU A 103 -8.65 0.66 2.85
N GLY A 104 -7.60 0.47 3.65
CA GLY A 104 -7.40 1.25 4.88
C GLY A 104 -6.62 2.52 4.59
N VAL A 105 -7.18 3.67 4.94
CA VAL A 105 -6.62 5.00 4.66
C VAL A 105 -6.22 5.76 5.93
N GLY A 106 -5.23 6.63 5.80
CA GLY A 106 -4.81 7.55 6.86
C GLY A 106 -4.46 8.94 6.32
N THR A 107 -4.37 9.91 7.23
CA THR A 107 -4.13 11.33 6.91
C THR A 107 -2.71 11.64 6.43
N GLY A 108 -1.77 10.70 6.56
CA GLY A 108 -0.41 10.85 6.07
C GLY A 108 0.63 11.18 7.12
N GLU A 109 1.88 10.89 6.76
CA GLU A 109 3.07 11.17 7.55
C GLU A 109 4.06 11.97 6.70
N ALA A 110 4.47 13.13 7.20
CA ALA A 110 5.31 14.07 6.46
C ALA A 110 6.60 13.45 5.91
N LEU A 111 7.22 12.51 6.64
CA LEU A 111 8.45 11.84 6.21
C LEU A 111 8.31 11.16 4.84
N ASN A 112 7.18 10.50 4.60
CA ASN A 112 6.94 9.81 3.33
C ASN A 112 6.59 10.80 2.21
N GLU A 113 5.74 11.79 2.50
CA GLU A 113 5.27 12.72 1.45
C GLU A 113 6.37 13.69 1.03
N ILE A 114 7.15 14.23 1.97
CA ILE A 114 8.26 15.15 1.69
C ILE A 114 9.34 14.44 0.86
N ALA A 115 9.65 13.18 1.20
CA ALA A 115 10.57 12.36 0.42
C ALA A 115 10.14 12.19 -1.04
N THR A 116 8.84 12.30 -1.33
CA THR A 116 8.26 12.24 -2.67
C THR A 116 7.91 13.61 -3.26
N GLY A 117 8.37 14.71 -2.67
CA GLY A 117 8.24 16.05 -3.24
C GLY A 117 7.10 16.91 -2.68
N TYR A 118 6.50 16.54 -1.54
CA TYR A 118 5.56 17.43 -0.83
C TYR A 118 6.32 18.56 -0.11
N GLU A 119 5.89 19.80 -0.31
CA GLU A 119 6.56 21.00 0.23
C GLU A 119 5.77 21.70 1.36
N GLY A 120 4.63 21.12 1.79
CA GLY A 120 3.79 21.68 2.86
C GLY A 120 2.44 22.25 2.38
N PRO A 121 1.55 22.61 3.33
CA PRO A 121 0.23 23.16 3.00
C PRO A 121 0.36 24.56 2.37
N GLY A 122 -0.23 24.74 1.18
CA GLY A 122 -0.27 26.03 0.47
C GLY A 122 0.63 26.13 -0.76
N GLN A 123 1.44 25.11 -1.05
CA GLN A 123 2.19 25.02 -2.31
C GLN A 123 1.67 23.85 -3.13
N THR A 124 0.63 24.09 -3.92
CA THR A 124 0.39 23.27 -5.10
C THR A 124 1.64 23.37 -5.96
N SER A 125 2.33 22.25 -6.12
CA SER A 125 3.56 22.10 -6.91
C SER A 125 3.54 22.99 -8.15
N ARG A 126 4.30 24.10 -8.11
CA ARG A 126 4.53 24.96 -9.27
C ARG A 126 5.44 24.31 -10.32
N ASN A 127 5.76 23.03 -10.14
CA ASN A 127 6.64 22.24 -11.00
C ASN A 127 5.92 21.07 -11.68
N ALA A 128 4.62 21.20 -11.96
CA ALA A 128 4.04 20.50 -13.10
C ALA A 128 4.74 21.03 -14.37
N SER A 129 5.78 20.33 -14.80
CA SER A 129 6.63 20.58 -15.97
C SER A 129 6.00 21.47 -17.06
N PRO A 130 6.69 22.52 -17.57
CA PRO A 130 6.22 23.30 -18.72
C PRO A 130 6.29 22.54 -20.06
N GLY A 131 6.51 21.21 -20.05
CA GLY A 131 6.94 20.45 -21.22
C GLY A 131 5.85 19.81 -22.08
N CYS A 132 4.58 19.78 -21.64
CA CYS A 132 3.55 18.97 -22.33
C CYS A 132 2.56 19.78 -23.19
N ALA A 133 2.68 21.12 -23.27
CA ALA A 133 1.72 21.94 -24.00
C ALA A 133 2.08 22.26 -25.47
N ASN A 134 3.31 21.96 -25.94
CA ASN A 134 3.77 22.39 -27.27
C ASN A 134 4.43 21.26 -28.07
N ARG A 135 3.69 20.20 -28.42
CA ARG A 135 4.04 19.30 -29.54
C ARG A 135 2.91 18.32 -29.92
N CYS A 136 1.79 18.88 -30.36
CA CYS A 136 0.84 18.20 -31.24
C CYS A 136 0.42 19.20 -32.31
N GLY A 137 1.16 19.19 -33.43
CA GLY A 137 0.97 19.95 -34.66
C GLY A 137 1.89 19.37 -35.70
#